data_AF-D7ICT9-F1
#
_entry.id   AF-D7ICT9-F1
#
_cell.length_a   1.000
_cell.length_b   1.000
_cell.length_c   1.000
_cell.angle_alpha   90.00
_cell.angle_beta   90.00
_cell.angle_gamma   90.00
#
_symmetry.space_group_name_H-M   'P 1'
#
loop_
_entity.id
_entity.type
_entity.pdbx_description
1 polymer ?
#
loop_
_entity_poly.entity_id
_entity_poly.type
_entity_poly.pdbx_seq_one_letter_code
_entity_poly.pdbx_strand_id
1 'polypeptide(L)' 'MEKQTCTHYGFIVEYPEYYQCTKCKDIAYKVILKNIDGIWLNETEPQEVLKQRLFENIFRKQQNKKYQKEGSVI' A
#
# COMPACT_ATOMS: atom_id res chain seq x y z
N MET A 1 -2.63 20.80 8.36
CA MET A 1 -1.41 20.02 8.08
C MET A 1 -1.78 18.93 7.09
N GLU A 2 -1.47 19.11 5.81
CA GLU A 2 -1.70 18.07 4.79
C GLU A 2 -0.76 16.90 5.07
N LYS A 3 -1.32 15.75 5.45
CA LYS A 3 -0.55 14.51 5.62
C LYS A 3 -0.08 14.09 4.23
N GLN A 4 1.15 14.45 3.86
CA GLN A 4 1.77 13.97 2.63
C GLN A 4 1.79 12.44 2.65
N THR A 5 1.00 11.83 1.78
CA THR A 5 0.91 10.38 1.65
C THR A 5 2.23 9.84 1.13
N CYS A 6 2.84 8.90 1.84
CA CYS A 6 4.18 8.43 1.50
C CYS A 6 4.19 7.65 0.17
N THR A 7 5.07 8.03 -0.76
CA THR A 7 5.22 7.43 -2.10
C THR A 7 6.55 6.70 -2.31
N HIS A 8 7.30 6.45 -1.22
CA HIS A 8 8.61 5.81 -1.28
C HIS A 8 8.53 4.36 -1.78
N TYR A 9 9.33 4.06 -2.80
CA TYR A 9 9.38 2.75 -3.45
C TYR A 9 10.60 1.93 -2.99
N GLY A 10 10.40 0.63 -2.74
CA GLY A 10 11.45 -0.29 -2.25
C GLY A 10 11.67 -0.27 -0.73
N PHE A 11 10.89 0.52 0.01
CA PHE A 11 10.97 0.66 1.47
C PHE A 11 9.69 0.19 2.18
N ILE A 12 8.74 -0.41 1.46
CA ILE A 12 7.49 -0.87 2.05
C ILE A 12 7.67 -2.30 2.57
N VAL A 13 7.32 -2.52 3.83
CA VAL A 13 7.28 -3.85 4.47
C VAL A 13 5.82 -4.15 4.80
N GLU A 14 5.43 -5.40 4.56
CA GLU A 14 4.11 -5.91 4.92
C GLU A 14 4.15 -6.58 6.28
N TYR A 15 3.18 -6.23 7.13
CA TYR A 15 2.85 -6.91 8.37
C TYR A 15 1.42 -7.48 8.27
N PRO A 16 0.99 -8.37 9.19
CA PRO A 16 -0.35 -8.96 9.15
C PRO A 16 -1.46 -7.91 9.06
N GLU A 17 -1.38 -6.85 9.87
CA GLU A 17 -2.44 -5.84 10.03
C GLU A 17 -2.20 -4.54 9.25
N TYR A 18 -0.99 -4.30 8.75
CA TYR A 18 -0.63 -3.03 8.12
C TYR A 18 0.57 -3.15 7.17
N TYR A 19 0.72 -2.13 6.32
CA TYR A 19 1.94 -1.85 5.58
C TYR A 19 2.69 -0.71 6.24
N GLN A 20 4.01 -0.78 6.26
CA GLN A 20 4.86 0.30 6.79
C GLN A 20 5.93 0.66 5.79
N CYS A 21 6.15 1.96 5.59
CA CYS A 21 7.35 2.43 4.92
C CYS A 21 8.46 2.62 5.94
N THR A 22 9.56 1.89 5.82
CA THR A 22 10.68 1.93 6.77
C THR A 22 11.44 3.25 6.74
N LYS A 23 11.34 4.02 5.64
CA LYS A 23 11.99 5.33 5.43
C LYS A 23 11.24 6.48 6.09
N CYS A 24 9.93 6.62 5.84
CA CYS A 24 9.10 7.69 6.40
C CYS A 24 8.40 7.30 7.71
N LYS A 25 8.49 6.02 8.12
CA LYS A 25 7.76 5.41 9.24
C LYS A 25 6.23 5.49 9.12
N ASP A 26 5.72 5.87 7.95
CA ASP A 26 4.30 5.97 7.67
C ASP A 26 3.66 4.58 7.57
N ILE A 27 2.43 4.47 8.07
CA ILE A 27 1.68 3.21 8.20
C ILE A 27 0.37 3.32 7.45
N ALA A 28 0.06 2.30 6.66
CA ALA A 28 -1.26 2.09 6.06
C ALA A 28 -1.86 0.81 6.64
N TYR A 29 -2.92 0.93 7.43
CA TYR A 29 -3.62 -0.24 7.97
C TYR A 29 -4.32 -0.99 6.85
N LYS A 30 -4.32 -2.32 6.95
CA LYS A 30 -5.14 -3.19 6.12
C LYS A 30 -6.57 -3.08 6.63
N VAL A 31 -7.28 -2.04 6.19
CA VAL A 31 -8.73 -1.98 6.39
C VAL A 31 -9.31 -3.20 5.69
N ILE A 32 -10.09 -3.95 6.46
CA ILE A 32 -10.75 -5.17 6.00
C ILE A 32 -11.80 -4.75 4.97
N LEU A 33 -11.40 -4.67 3.70
CA LEU A 33 -12.32 -4.63 2.57
C LEU A 33 -12.91 -6.02 2.29
N LYS A 34 -12.65 -7.03 3.14
CA LYS A 34 -13.27 -8.35 2.99
C LYS A 34 -14.77 -8.18 3.16
N ASN A 35 -15.50 -8.43 2.08
CA ASN A 35 -16.97 -8.43 1.99
C ASN A 35 -17.65 -7.05 1.99
N ILE A 36 -16.95 -5.97 1.64
CA ILE A 36 -17.63 -4.71 1.30
C ILE A 36 -17.95 -4.70 -0.19
N ASP A 37 -19.12 -5.23 -0.55
CA ASP A 37 -19.78 -5.00 -1.83
C ASP A 37 -20.76 -3.82 -1.65
N GLY A 38 -20.33 -2.61 -2.02
CA GLY A 38 -21.15 -1.42 -1.86
C GLY A 38 -20.51 -0.15 -2.40
N ILE A 39 -21.34 0.88 -2.59
CA ILE A 39 -20.92 2.23 -2.96
C ILE A 39 -20.91 3.07 -1.68
N TRP A 40 -19.87 3.89 -1.48
CA TRP A 40 -19.84 4.83 -0.37
C TRP A 40 -20.98 5.84 -0.53
N LEU A 41 -21.77 6.05 0.52
CA LEU A 41 -22.95 6.92 0.53
C LEU A 41 -22.69 8.35 0.04
N ASN A 42 -21.46 8.85 0.23
CA ASN A 42 -21.03 10.18 -0.17
C ASN A 42 -20.15 10.17 -1.43
N GLU A 43 -20.09 9.04 -2.15
CA GLU A 43 -19.20 8.77 -3.30
C GLU A 43 -17.70 8.95 -3.03
N THR A 44 -17.35 9.31 -1.79
CA THR A 44 -15.99 9.63 -1.36
C THR A 44 -15.45 8.46 -0.56
N GLU A 45 -14.47 7.78 -1.14
CA GLU A 45 -13.75 6.70 -0.47
C GLU A 45 -12.99 7.24 0.76
N PRO A 46 -13.05 6.57 1.92
CA PRO A 46 -12.29 6.98 3.10
C PRO A 46 -10.79 7.05 2.82
N GLN A 47 -10.13 8.06 3.41
CA GLN A 47 -8.69 8.27 3.23
C GLN A 47 -7.84 7.05 3.61
N GLU A 48 -8.29 6.26 4.58
CA GLU A 48 -7.61 5.04 5.00
C GLU A 48 -7.62 3.95 3.92
N VAL A 49 -8.74 3.82 3.19
CA VAL A 49 -8.87 2.89 2.06
C VAL A 49 -7.98 3.32 0.90
N LEU A 50 -7.98 4.62 0.57
CA LEU A 50 -7.10 5.19 -0.44
C LEU A 50 -5.62 4.94 -0.09
N LYS A 51 -5.27 5.13 1.18
CA LYS A 51 -3.90 4.93 1.68
C LYS A 51 -3.46 3.48 1.63
N GLN A 52 -4.33 2.54 2.02
CA GLN A 52 -4.06 1.11 1.86
C GLN A 52 -3.78 0.76 0.40
N ARG A 53 -4.68 1.12 -0.52
CA ARG A 53 -4.52 0.83 -1.95
C ARG A 53 -3.23 1.40 -2.53
N LEU A 54 -2.82 2.59 -2.08
CA LEU A 54 -1.55 3.18 -2.48
C LEU A 54 -0.37 2.30 -2.02
N PHE A 55 -0.33 1.92 -0.75
CA PHE A 55 0.75 1.09 -0.21
C PHE A 55 0.76 -0.31 -0.83
N GLU A 56 -0.39 -0.94 -1.06
CA GLU A 56 -0.52 -2.22 -1.76
C GLU A 56 0.04 -2.13 -3.19
N ASN A 57 -0.29 -1.05 -3.91
CA ASN A 57 0.22 -0.84 -5.28
C ASN A 57 1.74 -0.66 -5.29
N ILE A 58 2.30 0.11 -4.36
CA ILE A 58 3.75 0.29 -4.22
C ILE A 58 4.40 -1.05 -3.85
N PHE A 59 3.82 -1.77 -2.88
CA PHE A 59 4.29 -3.07 -2.40
C PHE A 59 4.32 -4.13 -3.50
N ARG A 60 3.25 -4.23 -4.29
CA ARG A 60 3.19 -5.11 -5.46
C ARG A 60 4.26 -4.76 -6.49
N LYS A 61 4.40 -3.47 -6.82
CA LYS A 61 5.40 -3.04 -7.79
C LYS A 61 6.83 -3.36 -7.32
N GLN A 62 7.16 -3.24 -6.02
CA GLN A 62 8.51 -3.58 -5.52
C GLN A 62 8.77 -5.09 -5.56
N GLN A 63 7.77 -5.93 -5.30
CA GLN A 63 7.91 -7.38 -5.42
C GLN A 63 8.18 -7.77 -6.88
N ASN A 64 7.41 -7.21 -7.82
CA ASN A 64 7.61 -7.50 -9.26
C ASN A 64 9.03 -7.16 -9.75
N LYS A 65 9.65 -6.07 -9.25
CA LYS A 65 11.04 -5.75 -9.58
C LYS A 65 12.07 -6.64 -8.91
N LYS A 66 11.79 -7.19 -7.71
CA LYS A 66 12.64 -8.21 -7.10
C LYS A 66 12.67 -9.46 -8.00
N TYR A 67 11.50 -9.94 -8.41
CA TYR A 67 11.37 -11.08 -9.31
C TYR A 67 12.06 -10.86 -10.67
N GLN A 68 12.00 -9.65 -11.25
CA GLN A 68 12.71 -9.36 -12.51
C GLN A 68 14.25 -9.32 -12.36
N LYS A 69 14.76 -8.90 -11.20
CA LYS A 69 16.21 -8.95 -10.92
C LYS A 69 16.69 -10.39 -10.71
N GLU A 70 15.88 -11.23 -10.08
CA GLU A 70 16.19 -12.66 -9.90
C GLU A 70 16.09 -13.45 -11.20
N GLY A 71 15.20 -13.05 -12.13
CA GLY A 71 15.07 -13.66 -13.47
C GLY A 71 16.09 -13.17 -14.51
N SER A 72 17.00 -12.25 -14.17
CA SER A 72 18.06 -11.75 -15.08
C SER A 72 19.43 -12.38 -14.80
N VAL A 73 19.45 -13.52 -14.11
CA VAL A 73 20.64 -14.39 -13.99
C VAL A 73 20.48 -15.54 -14.98
N ILE A 74 20.75 -15.25 -16.26
CA ILE A 74 21.06 -16.26 -17.28
C ILE A 74 22.18 -15.71 -18.15
#